data_AF-A0A2N9YHB7-F1
#
_entry.id   AF-A0A2N9YHB7-F1
#
_cell.length_a   1.000
_cell.length_b   1.000
_cell.length_c   1.000
_cell.angle_alpha   90.00
_cell.angle_beta   90.00
_cell.angle_gamma   90.00
#
_symmetry.space_group_name_H-M   'P 1'
#
loop_
_entity.id
_entity.type
_entity.pdbx_description
1 polymer ?
#
loop_
_entity_poly.entity_id
_entity_poly.type
_entity_poly.pdbx_seq_one_letter_code
_entity_poly.pdbx_strand_id
1 'polypeptide(L)'
;MSNTDNLKIIMVNDGDNATLSCVPTPVTPIDNLKMESASHPARVIGTSITISGALAVARVASGCCLWNCNFSATVSISLTLKLESDTVLTVSLASNQAIAPDTTRNYAFNFFTETAYDEFIITITDTNNTDSYIDVGRLFIGLALSPQINIEYGYSWGHEDDSEQERTAGNSLQSDNLPTYRTLQFPLNHLRESERATWAASIAYVGKKKQIFVCLFPNTSGKRAVDFAFMGKFTALGKFSGAGYDRYQLQFTIEETVGGNETGTTDSLSLSYLSQITTLQQQVVQLQTTIASLQSQINTLQVAGYVLPEQFEEVQAELATVQAELATVQAELTTVQAELTTAQADLATAQADLAIAQADLVTVQAELTTAQSEIVALESTLSEVQKSLVNHGTLAPLTLTLVDSEVYQVAIAFVGSSVDELAVAF
;
A
#
# COMPACT_ATOMS: atom_id res chain seq x y z
N MET A 1 -45.13 -33.13 -10.45
CA MET A 1 -44.94 -31.73 -10.88
C MET A 1 -43.67 -31.25 -10.20
N SER A 2 -42.71 -30.68 -10.93
CA SER A 2 -41.52 -30.12 -10.30
C SER A 2 -41.95 -29.08 -9.27
N ASN A 3 -41.32 -29.09 -8.10
CA ASN A 3 -41.62 -28.23 -6.94
C ASN A 3 -41.30 -26.74 -7.20
N THR A 4 -41.16 -26.36 -8.47
CA THR A 4 -40.62 -25.07 -8.93
C THR A 4 -41.66 -23.97 -8.93
N ASP A 5 -42.95 -24.30 -9.11
CA ASP A 5 -44.06 -23.33 -9.18
C ASP A 5 -44.72 -23.06 -7.83
N ASN A 6 -44.25 -23.74 -6.79
CA ASN A 6 -44.85 -23.64 -5.46
C ASN A 6 -44.45 -22.33 -4.79
N LEU A 7 -45.31 -21.86 -3.88
CA LEU A 7 -45.02 -20.75 -2.97
C LEU A 7 -43.59 -20.84 -2.44
N LYS A 8 -42.89 -19.70 -2.41
CA LYS A 8 -41.58 -19.57 -1.77
C LYS A 8 -41.62 -18.45 -0.74
N ILE A 9 -41.10 -18.73 0.45
CA ILE A 9 -41.03 -17.76 1.55
C ILE A 9 -39.67 -17.82 2.23
N ILE A 10 -39.01 -16.66 2.34
CA ILE A 10 -37.77 -16.52 3.11
C ILE A 10 -38.17 -15.96 4.48
N MET A 11 -38.15 -16.85 5.47
CA MET A 11 -38.48 -16.50 6.85
C MET A 11 -37.23 -16.20 7.68
N VAL A 12 -36.18 -16.99 7.49
CA VAL A 12 -34.90 -16.79 8.18
C VAL A 12 -34.01 -15.98 7.24
N ASN A 13 -33.88 -14.68 7.53
CA ASN A 13 -32.96 -13.82 6.81
C ASN A 13 -31.55 -13.93 7.39
N ASP A 14 -30.63 -14.48 6.62
CA ASP A 14 -29.22 -14.61 6.97
C ASP A 14 -28.48 -13.29 6.77
N GLY A 15 -28.99 -12.40 5.90
CA GLY A 15 -28.43 -11.07 5.68
C GLY A 15 -28.40 -10.20 6.95
N ASP A 16 -29.34 -10.41 7.87
CA ASP A 16 -29.39 -9.70 9.16
C ASP A 16 -28.20 -10.04 10.07
N ASN A 17 -27.69 -11.27 9.95
CA ASN A 17 -26.59 -11.79 10.78
C ASN A 17 -25.23 -11.68 10.07
N ALA A 18 -25.21 -11.28 8.81
CA ALA A 18 -23.98 -11.15 8.03
C ALA A 18 -23.22 -9.87 8.38
N THR A 19 -21.90 -9.94 8.39
CA THR A 19 -21.05 -8.75 8.40
C THR A 19 -21.01 -8.20 6.98
N LEU A 20 -21.62 -7.03 6.76
CA LEU A 20 -21.76 -6.43 5.44
C LEU A 20 -20.64 -5.44 5.14
N SER A 21 -20.19 -5.43 3.90
CA SER A 21 -19.29 -4.44 3.33
C SER A 21 -19.75 -4.09 1.92
N CYS A 22 -19.35 -2.93 1.41
CA CYS A 22 -19.64 -2.57 0.03
C CYS A 22 -18.54 -1.73 -0.62
N VAL A 23 -18.47 -1.82 -1.94
CA VAL A 23 -17.58 -1.04 -2.80
C VAL A 23 -18.41 -0.50 -3.97
N PRO A 24 -18.39 0.81 -4.27
CA PRO A 24 -17.67 1.88 -3.55
C PRO A 24 -18.31 2.23 -2.19
N THR A 25 -17.63 3.05 -1.38
CA THR A 25 -18.08 3.47 -0.05
C THR A 25 -19.46 4.11 -0.11
N PRO A 26 -20.41 3.71 0.75
CA PRO A 26 -21.78 4.18 0.65
C PRO A 26 -21.94 5.53 1.37
N VAL A 27 -22.87 6.34 0.88
CA VAL A 27 -23.23 7.64 1.47
C VAL A 27 -24.04 7.44 2.75
N THR A 28 -24.91 6.44 2.76
CA THR A 28 -25.62 5.99 3.96
C THR A 28 -25.07 4.63 4.39
N PRO A 29 -25.12 4.27 5.69
CA PRO A 29 -24.51 3.03 6.18
C PRO A 29 -25.01 1.77 5.44
N ILE A 30 -24.11 0.84 5.11
CA ILE A 30 -24.49 -0.43 4.45
C ILE A 30 -25.37 -1.31 5.36
N ASP A 31 -25.24 -1.17 6.68
CA ASP A 31 -26.08 -1.86 7.67
C ASP A 31 -27.55 -1.45 7.59
N ASN A 32 -27.89 -0.40 6.86
CA ASN A 32 -29.27 -0.05 6.53
C ASN A 32 -30.02 -1.20 5.86
N LEU A 33 -29.32 -2.06 5.10
CA LEU A 33 -29.89 -3.26 4.50
C LEU A 33 -30.47 -4.27 5.50
N LYS A 34 -30.11 -4.15 6.78
CA LYS A 34 -30.60 -4.96 7.90
C LYS A 34 -31.72 -4.29 8.69
N MET A 35 -32.03 -3.02 8.40
CA MET A 35 -33.03 -2.25 9.13
C MET A 35 -34.42 -2.48 8.54
N GLU A 36 -35.44 -2.51 9.41
CA GLU A 36 -36.81 -2.84 9.01
C GLU A 36 -37.54 -1.67 8.34
N SER A 37 -37.02 -0.45 8.51
CA SER A 37 -37.59 0.77 7.95
C SER A 37 -37.15 0.96 6.49
N ALA A 38 -38.11 1.13 5.59
CA ALA A 38 -37.84 1.45 4.20
C ALA A 38 -37.32 2.90 3.98
N SER A 39 -37.38 3.74 5.02
CA SER A 39 -37.01 5.16 5.00
C SER A 39 -35.50 5.40 5.12
N HIS A 40 -34.72 4.34 5.30
CA HIS A 40 -33.28 4.37 5.42
C HIS A 40 -32.65 3.40 4.41
N PRO A 41 -32.63 3.71 3.10
CA PRO A 41 -31.94 2.87 2.13
C PRO A 41 -30.42 2.95 2.32
N ALA A 42 -29.70 1.90 1.92
CA ALA A 42 -28.27 1.97 1.67
C ALA A 42 -28.04 2.61 0.30
N ARG A 43 -27.38 3.76 0.30
CA ARG A 43 -27.18 4.63 -0.87
C ARG A 43 -25.74 4.66 -1.28
N VAL A 44 -25.48 4.42 -2.57
CA VAL A 44 -24.15 4.53 -3.18
C VAL A 44 -24.23 5.46 -4.40
N ILE A 45 -23.29 6.40 -4.50
CA ILE A 45 -23.20 7.29 -5.66
C ILE A 45 -22.60 6.52 -6.83
N GLY A 46 -23.19 6.69 -8.01
CA GLY A 46 -22.76 6.04 -9.25
C GLY A 46 -23.72 4.95 -9.72
N THR A 47 -23.27 4.20 -10.72
CA THR A 47 -24.08 3.22 -11.47
C THR A 47 -23.66 1.77 -11.21
N SER A 48 -22.77 1.52 -10.24
CA SER A 48 -22.40 0.17 -9.86
C SER A 48 -22.04 0.09 -8.38
N ILE A 49 -22.45 -1.02 -7.75
CA ILE A 49 -22.15 -1.36 -6.36
C ILE A 49 -21.91 -2.86 -6.25
N THR A 50 -20.91 -3.23 -5.46
CA THR A 50 -20.70 -4.61 -5.02
C THR A 50 -20.89 -4.68 -3.51
N ILE A 51 -21.89 -5.44 -3.07
CA ILE A 51 -22.20 -5.70 -1.66
C ILE A 51 -21.65 -7.08 -1.33
N SER A 52 -20.83 -7.19 -0.29
CA SER A 52 -20.31 -8.47 0.20
C SER A 52 -20.79 -8.71 1.62
N GLY A 53 -21.13 -9.95 1.95
CA GLY A 53 -21.56 -10.33 3.29
C GLY A 53 -20.91 -11.63 3.72
N ALA A 54 -20.28 -11.63 4.90
CA ALA A 54 -19.66 -12.80 5.51
C ALA A 54 -20.48 -13.27 6.71
N LEU A 55 -20.69 -14.59 6.81
CA LEU A 55 -21.38 -15.26 7.91
C LEU A 55 -20.37 -15.94 8.82
N ALA A 56 -20.61 -15.89 10.14
CA ALA A 56 -19.75 -16.55 11.12
C ALA A 56 -19.82 -18.10 11.06
N VAL A 57 -20.91 -18.63 10.53
CA VAL A 57 -21.15 -20.07 10.36
C VAL A 57 -21.79 -20.28 9.00
N ALA A 58 -21.32 -21.28 8.25
CA ALA A 58 -21.90 -21.63 6.95
C ALA A 58 -23.39 -21.97 7.09
N ARG A 59 -24.20 -21.44 6.16
CA ARG A 59 -25.65 -21.67 6.09
C ARG A 59 -26.04 -22.13 4.70
N VAL A 60 -27.33 -22.42 4.52
CA VAL A 60 -27.88 -22.86 3.23
C VAL A 60 -28.87 -21.80 2.75
N ALA A 61 -28.67 -21.31 1.53
CA ALA A 61 -29.61 -20.42 0.87
C ALA A 61 -30.23 -21.08 -0.37
N SER A 62 -31.47 -20.71 -0.66
CA SER A 62 -32.17 -21.07 -1.90
C SER A 62 -32.98 -19.91 -2.46
N GLY A 63 -32.84 -18.71 -1.88
CA GLY A 63 -33.43 -17.49 -2.40
C GLY A 63 -32.68 -16.26 -1.93
N CYS A 64 -32.73 -15.23 -2.78
CA CYS A 64 -32.25 -13.89 -2.47
C CYS A 64 -33.23 -12.86 -3.02
N CYS A 65 -33.50 -11.80 -2.26
CA CYS A 65 -34.30 -10.67 -2.67
C CYS A 65 -33.68 -9.35 -2.19
N LEU A 66 -33.61 -8.38 -3.10
CA LEU A 66 -33.36 -6.97 -2.82
C LEU A 66 -34.69 -6.24 -2.91
N TRP A 67 -35.07 -5.53 -1.86
CA TRP A 67 -36.35 -4.86 -1.74
C TRP A 67 -36.18 -3.34 -1.64
N ASN A 68 -37.18 -2.61 -2.13
CA ASN A 68 -37.23 -1.15 -2.14
C ASN A 68 -35.97 -0.51 -2.77
N CYS A 69 -35.74 -0.83 -4.03
CA CYS A 69 -34.60 -0.37 -4.82
C CYS A 69 -35.05 0.70 -5.83
N ASN A 70 -34.11 1.52 -6.33
CA ASN A 70 -34.38 2.49 -7.40
C ASN A 70 -33.86 2.03 -8.78
N PHE A 71 -33.77 0.71 -8.99
CA PHE A 71 -33.17 0.16 -10.21
C PHE A 71 -33.95 0.54 -11.47
N SER A 72 -33.24 0.70 -12.59
CA SER A 72 -33.83 0.82 -13.92
C SER A 72 -34.35 -0.53 -14.43
N ALA A 73 -35.14 -0.49 -15.51
CA ALA A 73 -35.63 -1.70 -16.18
C ALA A 73 -34.51 -2.56 -16.79
N THR A 74 -33.29 -2.02 -16.97
CA THR A 74 -32.15 -2.69 -17.60
C THR A 74 -31.03 -3.06 -16.63
N VAL A 75 -31.27 -2.94 -15.32
CA VAL A 75 -30.26 -3.27 -14.30
C VAL A 75 -29.76 -4.71 -14.46
N SER A 76 -28.46 -4.91 -14.29
CA SER A 76 -27.84 -6.23 -14.19
C SER A 76 -27.46 -6.50 -12.74
N ILE A 77 -27.98 -7.60 -12.18
CA ILE A 77 -27.74 -7.99 -10.79
C ILE A 77 -27.25 -9.43 -10.79
N SER A 78 -26.08 -9.67 -10.20
CA SER A 78 -25.48 -10.98 -10.04
C SER A 78 -25.24 -11.27 -8.57
N LEU A 79 -25.76 -12.40 -8.09
CA LEU A 79 -25.43 -12.98 -6.79
C LEU A 79 -24.43 -14.11 -6.98
N THR A 80 -23.34 -14.06 -6.24
CA THR A 80 -22.34 -15.11 -6.15
C THR A 80 -22.28 -15.61 -4.72
N LEU A 81 -22.45 -16.92 -4.53
CA LEU A 81 -22.29 -17.59 -3.25
C LEU A 81 -20.95 -18.31 -3.21
N LYS A 82 -20.27 -18.19 -2.08
CA LYS A 82 -19.00 -18.83 -1.81
C LYS A 82 -19.07 -19.68 -0.54
N LEU A 83 -18.28 -20.74 -0.53
CA LEU A 83 -18.04 -21.59 0.62
C LEU A 83 -16.54 -21.79 0.74
N GLU A 84 -15.95 -21.49 1.90
CA GLU A 84 -14.50 -21.61 2.12
C GLU A 84 -13.65 -20.86 1.08
N SER A 85 -14.16 -19.70 0.62
CA SER A 85 -13.61 -18.84 -0.46
C SER A 85 -13.83 -19.32 -1.91
N ASP A 86 -14.27 -20.56 -2.12
CA ASP A 86 -14.56 -21.09 -3.45
C ASP A 86 -15.95 -20.67 -3.91
N THR A 87 -16.08 -20.27 -5.18
CA THR A 87 -17.38 -19.92 -5.77
C THR A 87 -18.19 -21.18 -6.05
N VAL A 88 -19.33 -21.30 -5.38
CA VAL A 88 -20.21 -22.47 -5.49
C VAL A 88 -21.35 -22.22 -6.46
N LEU A 89 -21.90 -21.00 -6.49
CA LEU A 89 -23.01 -20.64 -7.35
C LEU A 89 -22.93 -19.17 -7.78
N THR A 90 -23.21 -18.92 -9.05
CA THR A 90 -23.49 -17.56 -9.56
C THR A 90 -24.84 -17.56 -10.25
N VAL A 91 -25.70 -16.63 -9.87
CA VAL A 91 -27.08 -16.52 -10.38
C VAL A 91 -27.45 -15.05 -10.59
N SER A 92 -28.18 -14.76 -11.66
CA SER A 92 -28.69 -13.40 -11.92
C SER A 92 -30.03 -13.17 -11.23
N LEU A 93 -30.21 -12.02 -10.59
CA LEU A 93 -31.51 -11.62 -10.02
C LEU A 93 -32.33 -10.88 -11.07
N ALA A 94 -33.59 -11.30 -11.23
CA ALA A 94 -34.52 -10.62 -12.13
C ALA A 94 -35.09 -9.40 -11.41
N SER A 95 -34.87 -8.21 -11.97
CA SER A 95 -35.53 -7.00 -11.50
C SER A 95 -36.99 -7.01 -11.92
N ASN A 96 -37.87 -6.70 -10.98
CA ASN A 96 -39.29 -6.52 -11.22
C ASN A 96 -39.66 -5.09 -10.81
N GLN A 97 -40.38 -4.41 -11.69
CA GLN A 97 -40.83 -3.04 -11.49
C GLN A 97 -42.30 -3.07 -11.09
N ALA A 98 -42.62 -2.67 -9.86
CA ALA A 98 -44.00 -2.39 -9.49
C ALA A 98 -44.35 -0.98 -9.96
N ILE A 99 -45.18 -0.87 -10.99
CA ILE A 99 -45.75 0.42 -11.40
C ILE A 99 -46.95 0.69 -10.49
N ALA A 100 -46.78 1.51 -9.45
CA ALA A 100 -47.89 2.18 -8.78
C ALA A 100 -48.11 3.55 -9.46
N PRO A 101 -49.33 4.13 -9.39
CA PRO A 101 -49.66 5.39 -10.05
C PRO A 101 -48.87 6.62 -9.54
N ASP A 102 -48.22 6.54 -8.36
CA ASP A 102 -47.50 7.63 -7.72
C ASP A 102 -46.07 7.27 -7.24
N THR A 103 -45.74 5.97 -7.15
CA THR A 103 -44.44 5.47 -6.64
C THR A 103 -44.03 4.18 -7.36
N THR A 104 -42.79 4.10 -7.83
CA THR A 104 -42.25 2.86 -8.42
C THR A 104 -41.51 2.10 -7.32
N ARG A 105 -42.05 0.95 -6.88
CA ARG A 105 -41.31 0.06 -5.96
C ARG A 105 -40.58 -1.00 -6.77
N ASN A 106 -39.25 -0.91 -6.81
CA ASN A 106 -38.47 -1.93 -7.50
C ASN A 106 -37.90 -2.90 -6.50
N TYR A 107 -37.93 -4.17 -6.89
CA TYR A 107 -37.31 -5.23 -6.12
C TYR A 107 -36.77 -6.25 -7.11
N ALA A 108 -35.75 -6.97 -6.70
CA ALA A 108 -35.12 -7.99 -7.51
C ALA A 108 -35.03 -9.27 -6.69
N PHE A 109 -35.41 -10.40 -7.26
CA PHE A 109 -35.29 -11.66 -6.56
C PHE A 109 -34.92 -12.80 -7.50
N ASN A 110 -34.36 -13.86 -6.92
CA ASN A 110 -34.18 -15.14 -7.59
C ASN A 110 -34.28 -16.26 -6.55
N PHE A 111 -34.88 -17.38 -6.95
CA PHE A 111 -34.88 -18.60 -6.19
C PHE A 111 -34.10 -19.69 -6.94
N PHE A 112 -33.11 -20.25 -6.28
CA PHE A 112 -32.15 -21.18 -6.85
C PHE A 112 -32.10 -22.48 -6.03
N THR A 113 -31.28 -23.43 -6.46
CA THR A 113 -31.08 -24.70 -5.74
C THR A 113 -30.42 -24.46 -4.39
N GLU A 114 -30.85 -25.19 -3.36
CA GLU A 114 -30.24 -25.11 -2.01
C GLU A 114 -28.71 -25.25 -2.10
N THR A 115 -28.02 -24.19 -1.68
CA THR A 115 -26.57 -24.06 -1.81
C THR A 115 -25.98 -23.63 -0.48
N ALA A 116 -24.96 -24.35 -0.01
CA ALA A 116 -24.21 -23.99 1.19
C ALA A 116 -23.26 -22.82 0.91
N TYR A 117 -23.17 -21.88 1.84
CA TYR A 117 -22.34 -20.68 1.71
C TYR A 117 -21.93 -20.12 3.07
N ASP A 118 -20.78 -19.47 3.12
CA ASP A 118 -20.30 -18.65 4.26
C ASP A 118 -20.06 -17.18 3.84
N GLU A 119 -19.92 -16.91 2.55
CA GLU A 119 -19.80 -15.57 1.97
C GLU A 119 -20.74 -15.42 0.78
N PHE A 120 -21.35 -14.24 0.63
CA PHE A 120 -22.10 -13.86 -0.56
C PHE A 120 -21.63 -12.52 -1.12
N ILE A 121 -21.66 -12.40 -2.44
CA ILE A 121 -21.29 -11.19 -3.17
C ILE A 121 -22.42 -10.85 -4.14
N ILE A 122 -22.98 -9.66 -4.02
CA ILE A 122 -24.02 -9.13 -4.89
C ILE A 122 -23.43 -7.97 -5.67
N THR A 123 -23.27 -8.16 -6.97
CA THR A 123 -22.82 -7.12 -7.90
C THR A 123 -24.01 -6.56 -8.66
N ILE A 124 -24.23 -5.25 -8.54
CA ILE A 124 -25.29 -4.51 -9.22
C ILE A 124 -24.62 -3.52 -10.17
N THR A 125 -25.08 -3.51 -11.41
CA THR A 125 -24.65 -2.58 -12.45
C THR A 125 -25.89 -2.02 -13.15
N ASP A 126 -26.10 -0.72 -13.01
CA ASP A 126 -27.25 0.01 -13.52
C ASP A 126 -26.82 1.27 -14.28
N THR A 127 -26.34 1.08 -15.51
CA THR A 127 -25.79 2.17 -16.34
C THR A 127 -26.83 3.20 -16.78
N ASN A 128 -28.12 2.83 -16.76
CA ASN A 128 -29.22 3.67 -17.24
C ASN A 128 -30.06 4.25 -16.09
N ASN A 129 -29.56 4.20 -14.86
CA ASN A 129 -30.24 4.84 -13.73
C ASN A 129 -30.19 6.36 -13.85
N THR A 130 -31.34 7.00 -13.95
CA THR A 130 -31.48 8.47 -14.09
C THR A 130 -31.17 9.22 -12.80
N ASP A 131 -31.24 8.55 -11.65
CA ASP A 131 -31.09 9.18 -10.34
C ASP A 131 -29.62 9.43 -9.97
N SER A 132 -28.66 8.85 -10.73
CA SER A 132 -27.21 8.97 -10.50
C SER A 132 -26.69 8.38 -9.17
N TYR A 133 -27.55 7.69 -8.42
CA TYR A 133 -27.22 6.90 -7.24
C TYR A 133 -28.02 5.59 -7.26
N ILE A 134 -27.52 4.57 -6.57
CA ILE A 134 -28.22 3.31 -6.33
C ILE A 134 -28.66 3.27 -4.87
N ASP A 135 -29.96 3.10 -4.67
CA ASP A 135 -30.60 2.84 -3.38
C ASP A 135 -31.04 1.38 -3.31
N VAL A 136 -30.72 0.73 -2.20
CA VAL A 136 -31.22 -0.60 -1.84
C VAL A 136 -31.76 -0.53 -0.42
N GLY A 137 -33.05 -0.83 -0.24
CA GLY A 137 -33.71 -0.72 1.06
C GLY A 137 -33.44 -1.89 1.99
N ARG A 138 -33.68 -3.11 1.52
CA ARG A 138 -33.57 -4.32 2.36
C ARG A 138 -33.00 -5.49 1.59
N LEU A 139 -32.14 -6.28 2.24
CA LEU A 139 -31.62 -7.54 1.70
C LEU A 139 -32.26 -8.72 2.43
N PHE A 140 -32.83 -9.64 1.66
CA PHE A 140 -33.21 -10.98 2.10
C PHE A 140 -32.31 -12.01 1.42
N ILE A 141 -31.66 -12.86 2.20
CA ILE A 141 -30.96 -14.04 1.69
C ILE A 141 -31.11 -15.17 2.70
N GLY A 142 -31.37 -16.38 2.23
CA GLY A 142 -31.49 -17.54 3.11
C GLY A 142 -32.29 -18.67 2.48
N LEU A 143 -32.70 -19.63 3.31
CA LEU A 143 -33.50 -20.76 2.88
C LEU A 143 -34.92 -20.29 2.53
N ALA A 144 -35.30 -20.44 1.26
CA ALA A 144 -36.65 -20.24 0.78
C ALA A 144 -37.47 -21.51 1.01
N LEU A 145 -38.36 -21.49 2.01
CA LEU A 145 -39.27 -22.59 2.30
C LEU A 145 -40.32 -22.69 1.20
N SER A 146 -40.58 -23.92 0.76
CA SER A 146 -41.62 -24.21 -0.22
C SER A 146 -42.38 -25.47 0.19
N PRO A 147 -43.73 -25.43 0.23
CA PRO A 147 -44.51 -26.61 0.55
C PRO A 147 -44.45 -27.61 -0.62
N GLN A 148 -44.48 -28.90 -0.34
CA GLN A 148 -44.50 -29.96 -1.36
C GLN A 148 -45.79 -29.92 -2.19
N ILE A 149 -46.91 -29.60 -1.55
CA ILE A 149 -48.20 -29.37 -2.19
C ILE A 149 -48.49 -27.88 -2.08
N ASN A 150 -48.65 -27.22 -3.23
CA ASN A 150 -48.86 -25.77 -3.27
C ASN A 150 -50.16 -25.36 -2.57
N ILE A 151 -50.31 -24.05 -2.36
CA ILE A 151 -51.57 -23.45 -1.91
C ILE A 151 -52.72 -23.84 -2.86
N GLU A 152 -53.89 -24.12 -2.29
CA GLU A 152 -55.11 -24.20 -3.08
C GLU A 152 -55.47 -22.78 -3.58
N TYR A 153 -56.24 -22.65 -4.67
CA TYR A 153 -56.67 -21.34 -5.23
C TYR A 153 -57.52 -20.45 -4.28
N GLY A 154 -57.66 -20.82 -3.01
CA GLY A 154 -58.38 -20.08 -1.96
C GLY A 154 -57.54 -19.02 -1.24
N TYR A 155 -56.57 -18.39 -1.92
CA TYR A 155 -55.88 -17.23 -1.37
C TYR A 155 -56.72 -15.96 -1.54
N SER A 156 -56.64 -15.03 -0.60
CA SER A 156 -57.23 -13.69 -0.70
C SER A 156 -56.13 -12.65 -0.62
N TRP A 157 -56.18 -11.70 -1.56
CA TRP A 157 -55.25 -10.58 -1.64
C TRP A 157 -56.06 -9.30 -1.82
N GLY A 158 -55.65 -8.23 -1.14
CA GLY A 158 -56.33 -6.94 -1.19
C GLY A 158 -55.45 -5.82 -0.68
N HIS A 159 -55.98 -4.60 -0.77
CA HIS A 159 -55.43 -3.43 -0.11
C HIS A 159 -56.36 -3.06 1.03
N GLU A 160 -55.79 -2.80 2.20
CA GLU A 160 -56.49 -2.31 3.38
C GLU A 160 -56.01 -0.89 3.68
N ASP A 161 -56.94 -0.03 4.10
CA ASP A 161 -56.72 1.38 4.41
C ASP A 161 -57.38 1.65 5.77
N ASP A 162 -56.57 2.00 6.75
CA ASP A 162 -57.01 2.27 8.12
C ASP A 162 -57.50 3.72 8.31
N SER A 163 -57.54 4.52 7.24
CA SER A 163 -57.95 5.92 7.33
C SER A 163 -59.39 6.07 7.87
N GLU A 164 -59.54 6.79 8.97
CA GLU A 164 -60.80 7.17 9.58
C GLU A 164 -61.36 8.46 8.94
N GLN A 165 -62.69 8.49 8.77
CA GLN A 165 -63.38 9.63 8.17
C GLN A 165 -64.27 10.32 9.18
N GLU A 166 -64.01 11.61 9.43
CA GLU A 166 -64.83 12.44 10.30
C GLU A 166 -65.51 13.57 9.53
N ARG A 167 -66.74 13.91 9.94
CA ARG A 167 -67.46 15.07 9.39
C ARG A 167 -67.19 16.30 10.22
N THR A 168 -66.73 17.36 9.56
CA THR A 168 -66.60 18.69 10.16
C THR A 168 -67.96 19.30 10.50
N ALA A 169 -67.99 20.29 11.40
CA ALA A 169 -69.22 21.03 11.75
C ALA A 169 -69.88 21.75 10.55
N GLY A 170 -69.13 21.97 9.46
CA GLY A 170 -69.63 22.49 8.18
C GLY A 170 -70.15 21.40 7.22
N ASN A 171 -70.32 20.16 7.68
CA ASN A 171 -70.76 18.98 6.93
C ASN A 171 -69.83 18.52 5.78
N SER A 172 -68.59 19.00 5.75
CA SER A 172 -67.54 18.47 4.87
C SER A 172 -66.92 17.21 5.49
N LEU A 173 -66.75 16.16 4.69
CA LEU A 173 -66.13 14.89 5.10
C LEU A 173 -64.62 15.01 4.92
N GLN A 174 -63.87 14.79 6.01
CA GLN A 174 -62.41 14.79 6.03
C GLN A 174 -61.95 13.40 6.42
N SER A 175 -60.92 12.89 5.76
CA SER A 175 -60.23 11.66 6.13
C SER A 175 -58.87 12.01 6.71
N ASP A 176 -58.41 11.26 7.71
CA ASP A 176 -56.97 11.22 7.96
C ASP A 176 -56.27 10.54 6.78
N ASN A 177 -54.96 10.77 6.65
CA ASN A 177 -54.17 10.28 5.52
C ASN A 177 -53.22 9.20 6.03
N LEU A 178 -53.78 8.02 6.28
CA LEU A 178 -53.01 6.84 6.68
C LEU A 178 -52.57 6.05 5.43
N PRO A 179 -51.43 5.33 5.51
CA PRO A 179 -50.93 4.57 4.38
C PRO A 179 -51.81 3.35 4.10
N THR A 180 -52.21 3.19 2.86
CA THR A 180 -52.78 1.93 2.36
C THR A 180 -51.71 0.85 2.26
N TYR A 181 -52.01 -0.37 2.70
CA TYR A 181 -51.09 -1.51 2.68
C TYR A 181 -51.72 -2.74 2.03
N ARG A 182 -50.90 -3.67 1.53
CA ARG A 182 -51.37 -4.95 0.97
C ARG A 182 -51.49 -6.01 2.04
N THR A 183 -52.59 -6.77 2.01
CA THR A 183 -52.76 -7.96 2.84
C THR A 183 -52.87 -9.21 1.96
N LEU A 184 -52.30 -10.30 2.46
CA LEU A 184 -52.33 -11.59 1.80
C LEU A 184 -52.61 -12.69 2.81
N GLN A 185 -53.63 -13.48 2.52
CA GLN A 185 -53.98 -14.66 3.30
C GLN A 185 -54.05 -15.87 2.38
N PHE A 186 -53.41 -16.96 2.78
CA PHE A 186 -53.49 -18.24 2.06
C PHE A 186 -53.42 -19.42 3.03
N PRO A 187 -54.21 -20.48 2.80
CA PRO A 187 -54.12 -21.70 3.58
C PRO A 187 -53.10 -22.69 2.97
N LEU A 188 -52.34 -23.36 3.84
CA LEU A 188 -51.53 -24.53 3.53
C LEU A 188 -52.24 -25.77 4.08
N ASN A 189 -53.06 -26.42 3.25
CA ASN A 189 -53.99 -27.47 3.71
C ASN A 189 -53.41 -28.89 3.76
N HIS A 190 -52.21 -29.10 3.21
CA HIS A 190 -51.65 -30.44 3.00
C HIS A 190 -50.18 -30.53 3.42
N LEU A 191 -49.83 -29.95 4.57
CA LEU A 191 -48.47 -30.03 5.12
C LEU A 191 -48.21 -31.42 5.74
N ARG A 192 -47.07 -32.03 5.42
CA ARG A 192 -46.60 -33.27 6.06
C ARG A 192 -45.90 -32.99 7.39
N GLU A 193 -45.70 -34.01 8.23
CA GLU A 193 -45.05 -33.90 9.54
C GLU A 193 -43.62 -33.34 9.43
N SER A 194 -42.85 -33.76 8.42
CA SER A 194 -41.49 -33.24 8.19
C SER A 194 -41.48 -31.75 7.84
N GLU A 195 -42.47 -31.29 7.07
CA GLU A 195 -42.60 -29.87 6.70
C GLU A 195 -43.12 -29.06 7.88
N ARG A 196 -44.13 -29.57 8.60
CA ARG A 196 -44.69 -28.95 9.80
C ARG A 196 -43.60 -28.58 10.80
N ALA A 197 -42.62 -29.45 11.03
CA ALA A 197 -41.52 -29.18 11.95
C ALA A 197 -40.68 -27.96 11.51
N THR A 198 -40.27 -27.90 10.24
CA THR A 198 -39.50 -26.78 9.68
C THR A 198 -40.30 -25.49 9.67
N TRP A 199 -41.55 -25.52 9.20
CA TRP A 199 -42.44 -24.37 9.18
C TRP A 199 -42.70 -23.83 10.60
N ALA A 200 -42.96 -24.72 11.57
CA ALA A 200 -43.18 -24.32 12.96
C ALA A 200 -41.94 -23.64 13.58
N ALA A 201 -40.74 -24.19 13.31
CA ALA A 201 -39.49 -23.60 13.78
C ALA A 201 -39.24 -22.21 13.17
N SER A 202 -39.45 -22.06 11.85
CA SER A 202 -39.26 -20.78 11.17
C SER A 202 -40.29 -19.73 11.60
N ILE A 203 -41.57 -20.10 11.77
CA ILE A 203 -42.61 -19.20 12.29
C ILE A 203 -42.29 -18.76 13.72
N ALA A 204 -41.82 -19.67 14.58
CA ALA A 204 -41.41 -19.34 15.95
C ALA A 204 -40.19 -18.38 15.98
N TYR A 205 -39.23 -18.55 15.06
CA TYR A 205 -38.07 -17.68 14.94
C TYR A 205 -38.44 -16.25 14.50
N VAL A 206 -39.31 -16.12 13.50
CA VAL A 206 -39.77 -14.84 12.97
C VAL A 206 -40.71 -14.14 13.95
N GLY A 207 -41.71 -14.85 14.47
CA GLY A 207 -42.79 -14.27 15.27
C GLY A 207 -43.52 -13.14 14.52
N LYS A 208 -44.18 -12.23 15.24
CA LYS A 208 -44.73 -11.00 14.65
C LYS A 208 -43.69 -9.88 14.51
N LYS A 209 -42.45 -10.14 14.95
CA LYS A 209 -41.40 -9.13 15.12
C LYS A 209 -40.61 -8.92 13.84
N LYS A 210 -40.15 -10.00 13.20
CA LYS A 210 -39.26 -9.96 12.04
C LYS A 210 -40.03 -9.89 10.73
N GLN A 211 -39.41 -9.24 9.74
CA GLN A 211 -39.90 -9.21 8.36
C GLN A 211 -39.60 -10.51 7.64
N ILE A 212 -40.45 -10.82 6.67
CA ILE A 212 -40.33 -11.97 5.78
C ILE A 212 -40.48 -11.52 4.34
N PHE A 213 -39.89 -12.27 3.41
CA PHE A 213 -40.16 -12.11 1.99
C PHE A 213 -41.00 -13.27 1.49
N VAL A 214 -42.16 -12.98 0.91
CA VAL A 214 -43.09 -13.99 0.38
C VAL A 214 -43.27 -13.81 -1.12
N CYS A 215 -43.30 -14.92 -1.86
CA CYS A 215 -43.59 -14.95 -3.29
C CYS A 215 -44.47 -16.16 -3.62
N LEU A 216 -45.74 -15.94 -3.97
CA LEU A 216 -46.69 -17.06 -4.21
C LEU A 216 -46.47 -17.73 -5.56
N PHE A 217 -45.99 -16.95 -6.54
CA PHE A 217 -45.83 -17.39 -7.91
C PHE A 217 -44.41 -17.07 -8.41
N PRO A 218 -43.40 -17.85 -8.01
CA PRO A 218 -41.99 -17.54 -8.28
C PRO A 218 -41.62 -17.56 -9.77
N ASN A 219 -42.38 -18.26 -10.62
CA ASN A 219 -42.10 -18.40 -12.06
C ASN A 219 -43.03 -17.58 -12.95
N THR A 220 -43.87 -16.71 -12.37
CA THR A 220 -44.62 -15.73 -13.17
C THR A 220 -43.81 -14.46 -13.33
N SER A 221 -43.93 -13.85 -14.50
CA SER A 221 -43.38 -12.52 -14.81
C SER A 221 -44.51 -11.48 -14.93
N GLY A 222 -44.14 -10.21 -14.95
CA GLY A 222 -45.08 -9.10 -15.11
C GLY A 222 -45.89 -8.78 -13.85
N LYS A 223 -47.05 -8.12 -14.01
CA LYS A 223 -47.84 -7.58 -12.89
C LYS A 223 -48.22 -8.62 -11.83
N ARG A 224 -48.48 -9.86 -12.26
CA ARG A 224 -48.77 -10.97 -11.33
C ARG A 224 -47.59 -11.31 -10.41
N ALA A 225 -46.36 -11.21 -10.89
CA ALA A 225 -45.17 -11.39 -10.04
C ALA A 225 -45.13 -10.30 -8.95
N VAL A 226 -45.53 -9.09 -9.33
CA VAL A 226 -45.55 -7.90 -8.47
C VAL A 226 -46.61 -7.94 -7.40
N ASP A 227 -47.82 -8.34 -7.76
CA ASP A 227 -48.93 -8.33 -6.81
C ASP A 227 -48.71 -9.33 -5.68
N PHE A 228 -48.03 -10.44 -5.98
CA PHE A 228 -47.89 -11.60 -5.11
C PHE A 228 -46.46 -11.85 -4.60
N ALA A 229 -45.54 -10.91 -4.80
CA ALA A 229 -44.21 -10.91 -4.21
C ALA A 229 -44.03 -9.65 -3.35
N PHE A 230 -43.94 -9.80 -2.03
CA PHE A 230 -43.69 -8.66 -1.16
C PHE A 230 -43.02 -8.97 0.17
N MET A 231 -42.47 -7.92 0.77
CA MET A 231 -41.94 -7.93 2.13
C MET A 231 -43.06 -7.60 3.13
N GLY A 232 -43.22 -8.43 4.15
CA GLY A 232 -44.28 -8.24 5.14
C GLY A 232 -43.98 -8.82 6.51
N LYS A 233 -44.97 -8.72 7.40
CA LYS A 233 -44.96 -9.31 8.74
C LYS A 233 -46.23 -10.12 8.98
N PHE A 234 -46.15 -11.08 9.91
CA PHE A 234 -47.33 -11.80 10.37
C PHE A 234 -48.17 -10.93 11.29
N THR A 235 -49.43 -10.69 10.94
CA THR A 235 -50.41 -10.01 11.82
C THR A 235 -50.91 -10.96 12.90
N ALA A 236 -51.03 -12.25 12.57
CA ALA A 236 -51.32 -13.35 13.48
C ALA A 236 -50.44 -14.55 13.16
N LEU A 237 -49.93 -15.20 14.22
CA LEU A 237 -49.22 -16.47 14.05
C LEU A 237 -50.26 -17.56 13.81
N GLY A 238 -50.25 -18.12 12.60
CA GLY A 238 -51.12 -19.22 12.24
C GLY A 238 -50.98 -20.40 13.19
N LYS A 239 -52.09 -21.09 13.47
CA LYS A 239 -52.09 -22.31 14.28
C LYS A 239 -52.06 -23.53 13.37
N PHE A 240 -51.30 -24.54 13.76
CA PHE A 240 -51.33 -25.85 13.09
C PHE A 240 -52.53 -26.65 13.59
N SER A 241 -53.34 -27.18 12.68
CA SER A 241 -54.40 -28.14 12.97
C SER A 241 -54.16 -29.46 12.22
N GLY A 242 -54.49 -30.59 12.85
CA GLY A 242 -54.40 -31.90 12.21
C GLY A 242 -55.62 -32.17 11.32
N ALA A 243 -55.40 -32.53 10.07
CA ALA A 243 -56.43 -32.95 9.11
C ALA A 243 -56.44 -34.49 8.87
N GLY A 244 -55.56 -35.22 9.55
CA GLY A 244 -55.41 -36.68 9.46
C GLY A 244 -54.00 -37.12 9.88
N TYR A 245 -53.71 -38.43 9.81
CA TYR A 245 -52.34 -38.93 10.00
C TYR A 245 -51.40 -38.30 8.96
N ASP A 246 -50.30 -37.70 9.43
CA ASP A 246 -49.29 -37.03 8.59
C ASP A 246 -49.84 -35.89 7.70
N ARG A 247 -50.95 -35.26 8.10
CA ARG A 247 -51.58 -34.16 7.38
C ARG A 247 -51.95 -33.02 8.31
N TYR A 248 -51.37 -31.86 8.07
CA TYR A 248 -51.57 -30.65 8.85
C TYR A 248 -52.01 -29.49 7.98
N GLN A 249 -52.72 -28.56 8.62
CA GLN A 249 -53.20 -27.33 8.02
C GLN A 249 -52.63 -26.14 8.77
N LEU A 250 -52.32 -25.08 8.04
CA LEU A 250 -51.86 -23.81 8.58
C LEU A 250 -52.44 -22.68 7.76
N GLN A 251 -52.97 -21.65 8.42
CA GLN A 251 -53.39 -20.41 7.79
C GLN A 251 -52.79 -19.24 8.55
N PHE A 252 -52.24 -18.28 7.82
CA PHE A 252 -51.75 -17.02 8.37
C PHE A 252 -52.04 -15.89 7.39
N THR A 253 -52.04 -14.67 7.93
CA THR A 253 -52.18 -13.44 7.15
C THR A 253 -50.87 -12.68 7.24
N ILE A 254 -50.39 -12.22 6.09
CA ILE A 254 -49.20 -11.38 5.96
C ILE A 254 -49.67 -10.00 5.53
N GLU A 255 -49.18 -9.00 6.22
CA GLU A 255 -49.37 -7.59 5.88
C GLU A 255 -48.05 -7.05 5.32
N GLU A 256 -48.12 -6.34 4.19
CA GLU A 256 -46.98 -5.68 3.59
C GLU A 256 -46.48 -4.59 4.54
N THR A 257 -45.18 -4.61 4.83
CA THR A 257 -44.57 -3.49 5.53
C THR A 257 -44.34 -2.38 4.52
N VAL A 258 -45.28 -1.45 4.48
CA VAL A 258 -45.12 -0.20 3.74
C VAL A 258 -44.04 0.62 4.43
N GLY A 259 -43.17 1.26 3.63
CA GLY A 259 -42.27 2.27 4.16
C GLY A 259 -43.09 3.38 4.81
N GLY A 260 -43.20 3.34 6.14
CA GLY A 260 -43.72 4.48 6.87
C GLY A 260 -42.77 5.63 6.64
N ASN A 261 -43.21 6.66 5.91
CA ASN A 261 -42.79 7.99 6.30
C ASN A 261 -43.26 8.11 7.75
N GLU A 262 -42.34 8.10 8.70
CA GLU A 262 -42.63 8.42 10.09
C GLU A 262 -42.94 9.93 10.21
N THR A 263 -43.86 10.42 9.37
CA THR A 263 -44.50 11.72 9.43
C THR A 263 -45.82 11.59 10.18
N GLY A 264 -45.77 10.98 11.37
CA GLY A 264 -46.71 11.40 12.40
C GLY A 264 -46.33 12.84 12.74
N THR A 265 -47.15 13.81 12.32
CA THR A 265 -47.12 15.25 12.66
C THR A 265 -46.01 15.66 13.64
N THR A 266 -44.79 15.72 13.12
CA THR A 266 -43.68 16.37 13.80
C THR A 266 -43.65 17.75 13.17
N ASP A 267 -44.12 18.75 13.91
CA ASP A 267 -44.21 20.16 13.52
C ASP A 267 -43.07 20.57 12.59
N SER A 268 -43.33 21.41 11.59
CA SER A 268 -42.30 21.95 10.68
C SER A 268 -41.06 22.51 11.42
N LEU A 269 -41.23 22.92 12.68
CA LEU A 269 -40.17 23.25 13.63
C LEU A 269 -39.27 22.04 13.97
N SER A 270 -39.83 20.88 14.30
CA SER A 270 -39.10 19.64 14.59
C SER A 270 -38.33 19.08 13.38
N LEU A 271 -38.86 19.20 12.16
CA LEU A 271 -38.13 18.85 10.93
C LEU A 271 -36.97 19.84 10.67
N SER A 272 -37.18 21.12 10.95
CA SER A 272 -36.10 22.12 10.92
C SER A 272 -35.01 21.83 11.95
N TYR A 273 -35.39 21.48 13.18
CA TYR A 273 -34.45 21.09 14.23
C TYR A 273 -33.70 19.81 13.87
N LEU A 274 -34.36 18.82 13.28
CA LEU A 274 -33.72 17.58 12.86
C LEU A 274 -32.72 17.83 11.71
N SER A 275 -33.06 18.69 10.76
CA SER A 275 -32.15 19.15 9.70
C SER A 275 -30.94 19.90 10.26
N GLN A 276 -31.15 20.78 11.24
CA GLN A 276 -30.07 21.48 11.94
C GLN A 276 -29.18 20.51 12.74
N ILE A 277 -29.76 19.53 13.44
CA ILE A 277 -29.02 18.49 14.17
C ILE A 277 -28.18 17.67 13.20
N THR A 278 -28.74 17.29 12.05
CA THR A 278 -28.01 16.54 11.02
C THR A 278 -26.84 17.36 10.46
N THR A 279 -27.07 18.65 10.21
CA THR A 279 -26.03 19.59 9.75
C THR A 279 -24.92 19.74 10.79
N LEU A 280 -25.29 19.90 12.06
CA LEU A 280 -24.34 19.98 13.18
C LEU A 280 -23.56 18.67 13.34
N GLN A 281 -24.20 17.51 13.17
CA GLN A 281 -23.54 16.21 13.19
C GLN A 281 -22.51 16.08 12.06
N GLN A 282 -22.85 16.51 10.85
CA GLN A 282 -21.90 16.54 9.72
C GLN A 282 -20.72 17.49 10.00
N GLN A 283 -20.99 18.67 10.57
CA GLN A 283 -19.93 19.60 10.99
C GLN A 283 -19.02 19.00 12.07
N VAL A 284 -19.58 18.28 13.04
CA VAL A 284 -18.79 17.57 14.07
C VAL A 284 -17.90 16.51 13.43
N VAL A 285 -18.41 15.71 12.49
CA VAL A 285 -17.60 14.73 11.76
C VAL A 285 -16.49 15.42 10.94
N GLN A 286 -16.78 16.55 10.30
CA GLN A 286 -15.78 17.31 9.55
C GLN A 286 -14.71 17.93 10.48
N LEU A 287 -15.09 18.39 11.66
CA LEU A 287 -14.15 18.85 12.68
C LEU A 287 -13.29 17.69 13.20
N GLN A 288 -13.86 16.51 13.43
CA GLN A 288 -13.12 15.32 13.85
C GLN A 288 -12.08 14.89 12.81
N THR A 289 -12.43 14.90 11.52
CA THR A 289 -11.45 14.60 10.45
C THR A 289 -10.36 15.66 10.36
N THR A 290 -10.70 16.94 10.55
CA THR A 290 -9.72 18.04 10.59
C THR A 290 -8.77 17.90 11.79
N ILE A 291 -9.29 17.56 12.97
CA ILE A 291 -8.48 17.31 14.17
C ILE A 291 -7.52 16.14 13.94
N ALA A 292 -7.99 15.03 13.37
CA ALA A 292 -7.13 13.88 13.06
C ALA A 292 -6.00 14.25 12.08
N SER A 293 -6.31 15.06 11.05
CA SER A 293 -5.30 15.58 10.11
C SER A 293 -4.27 16.47 10.81
N LEU A 294 -4.73 17.40 11.66
CA LEU A 294 -3.84 18.28 12.43
C LEU A 294 -2.96 17.49 13.41
N GLN A 295 -3.49 16.45 14.05
CA GLN A 295 -2.72 15.57 14.92
C GLN A 295 -1.60 14.84 14.15
N SER A 296 -1.89 14.36 12.94
CA SER A 296 -0.88 13.75 12.06
C SER A 296 0.22 14.74 11.67
N GLN A 297 -0.17 15.98 11.31
CA GLN A 297 0.79 17.05 11.02
C GLN A 297 1.65 17.41 12.24
N ILE A 298 1.04 17.51 13.43
CA ILE A 298 1.77 17.77 14.68
C ILE A 298 2.78 16.65 14.96
N ASN A 299 2.41 15.38 14.82
CA ASN A 299 3.32 14.26 15.02
C ASN A 299 4.51 14.33 14.04
N THR A 300 4.25 14.70 12.78
CA THR A 300 5.29 14.85 11.75
C THR A 300 6.24 16.00 12.10
N LEU A 301 5.71 17.15 12.53
CA LEU A 301 6.51 18.30 12.97
C LEU A 301 7.30 18.02 14.25
N GLN A 302 6.73 17.24 15.18
CA GLN A 302 7.45 16.81 16.38
C GLN A 302 8.65 15.94 16.01
N VAL A 303 8.46 14.93 15.15
CA VAL A 303 9.58 14.10 14.66
C VAL A 303 10.64 14.96 13.99
N ALA A 304 10.26 15.87 13.09
CA ALA A 304 11.19 16.80 12.46
C ALA A 304 11.93 17.69 13.48
N GLY A 305 11.24 18.12 14.55
CA GLY A 305 11.81 18.90 15.65
C GLY A 305 12.87 18.15 16.47
N TYR A 306 12.85 16.81 16.50
CA TYR A 306 13.89 16.00 17.13
C TYR A 306 15.08 15.70 16.20
N VAL A 307 14.82 15.49 14.91
CA VAL A 307 15.86 15.13 13.93
C VAL A 307 16.74 16.32 13.56
N LEU A 308 16.18 17.52 13.44
CA LEU A 308 16.94 18.71 13.01
C LEU A 308 18.08 19.09 13.98
N PRO A 309 17.86 19.10 15.32
CA PRO A 309 18.95 19.33 16.27
C PRO A 309 20.04 18.27 16.21
N GLU A 310 19.68 16.99 16.03
CA GLU A 310 20.66 15.90 15.93
C GLU A 310 21.55 16.05 14.69
N GLN A 311 20.95 16.36 13.53
CA GLN A 311 21.70 16.67 12.30
C GLN A 311 22.58 17.92 12.46
N PHE A 312 22.13 18.91 13.22
CA PHE A 312 22.92 20.11 13.48
C PHE A 312 24.16 19.81 14.35
N GLU A 313 24.00 18.99 15.40
CA GLU A 313 25.12 18.53 16.23
C GLU A 313 26.11 17.67 15.43
N GLU A 314 25.63 16.81 14.53
CA GLU A 314 26.49 16.02 13.63
C GLU A 314 27.32 16.93 12.71
N VAL A 315 26.69 17.90 12.06
CA VAL A 315 27.39 18.87 11.21
C VAL A 315 28.38 19.73 12.02
N GLN A 316 28.05 20.09 13.27
CA GLN A 316 29.00 20.78 14.14
C GLN A 316 30.22 19.93 14.47
N ALA A 317 30.04 18.63 14.74
CA ALA A 317 31.13 17.70 15.01
C ALA A 317 32.03 17.48 13.78
N GLU A 318 31.43 17.34 12.59
CA GLU A 318 32.16 17.27 11.33
C GLU A 318 32.96 18.55 11.08
N LEU A 319 32.35 19.73 11.28
CA LEU A 319 33.05 21.01 11.12
C LEU A 319 34.24 21.15 12.08
N ALA A 320 34.08 20.74 13.34
CA ALA A 320 35.16 20.76 14.32
C ALA A 320 36.32 19.84 13.89
N THR A 321 36.02 18.69 13.31
CA THR A 321 37.02 17.74 12.78
C THR A 321 37.78 18.36 11.60
N VAL A 322 37.06 18.92 10.63
CA VAL A 322 37.67 19.60 9.46
C VAL A 322 38.54 20.79 9.88
N GLN A 323 38.12 21.55 10.90
CA GLN A 323 38.93 22.64 11.45
C GLN A 323 40.24 22.14 12.08
N ALA A 324 40.22 21.01 12.79
CA ALA A 324 41.41 20.41 13.37
C ALA A 324 42.38 19.85 12.30
N GLU A 325 41.84 19.22 11.26
CA GLU A 325 42.62 18.76 10.11
C GLU A 325 43.28 19.93 9.37
N LEU A 326 42.52 21.02 9.14
CA LEU A 326 43.06 22.23 8.51
C LEU A 326 44.20 22.84 9.32
N ALA A 327 44.05 22.91 10.65
CA ALA A 327 45.12 23.40 11.53
C ALA A 327 46.38 22.53 11.44
N THR A 328 46.21 21.21 11.33
CA THR A 328 47.33 20.26 11.14
C THR A 328 48.04 20.48 9.81
N VAL A 329 47.28 20.58 8.71
CA VAL A 329 47.84 20.86 7.37
C VAL A 329 48.57 22.20 7.32
N GLN A 330 48.06 23.24 8.00
CA GLN A 330 48.73 24.53 8.10
C GLN A 330 50.08 24.44 8.84
N ALA A 331 50.15 23.64 9.92
CA ALA A 331 51.39 23.42 10.65
C ALA A 331 52.42 22.63 9.82
N GLU A 332 51.98 21.59 9.12
CA GLU A 332 52.82 20.83 8.20
C GLU A 332 53.36 21.70 7.06
N LEU A 333 52.50 22.54 6.44
CA LEU A 333 52.93 23.47 5.40
C LEU A 333 54.00 24.45 5.89
N THR A 334 53.84 24.97 7.11
CA THR A 334 54.83 25.85 7.73
C THR A 334 56.18 25.14 7.92
N THR A 335 56.13 23.87 8.32
CA THR A 335 57.34 23.03 8.47
C THR A 335 58.04 22.80 7.13
N VAL A 336 57.29 22.42 6.10
CA VAL A 336 57.83 22.22 4.74
C VAL A 336 58.44 23.51 4.18
N GLN A 337 57.84 24.67 4.43
CA GLN A 337 58.40 25.97 4.02
C GLN A 337 59.75 26.26 4.70
N ALA A 338 59.90 25.92 5.99
CA ALA A 338 61.15 26.08 6.71
C ALA A 338 62.24 25.11 6.20
N GLU A 339 61.88 23.85 5.96
CA GLU A 339 62.78 22.86 5.37
C GLU A 339 63.24 23.27 3.97
N LEU A 340 62.34 23.79 3.12
CA LEU A 340 62.68 24.30 1.80
C LEU A 340 63.66 25.46 1.87
N THR A 341 63.46 26.39 2.81
CA THR A 341 64.37 27.52 3.02
C THR A 341 65.77 27.04 3.44
N THR A 342 65.83 26.02 4.31
CA THR A 342 67.09 25.40 4.73
C THR A 342 67.80 24.73 3.56
N ALA A 343 67.09 23.91 2.78
CA ALA A 343 67.64 23.23 1.62
C ALA A 343 68.16 24.23 0.55
N GLN A 344 67.49 25.37 0.38
CA GLN A 344 67.97 26.44 -0.50
C GLN A 344 69.29 27.06 0.00
N ALA A 345 69.45 27.24 1.31
CA ALA A 345 70.69 27.76 1.89
C ALA A 345 71.85 26.74 1.78
N ASP A 346 71.57 25.46 2.03
CA ASP A 346 72.53 24.37 1.86
C ASP A 346 72.99 24.27 0.39
N LEU A 347 72.06 24.36 -0.56
CA LEU A 347 72.38 24.36 -1.99
C LEU A 347 73.28 25.55 -2.37
N ALA A 348 73.02 26.74 -1.85
CA ALA A 348 73.85 27.91 -2.10
C ALA A 348 75.28 27.73 -1.55
N THR A 349 75.40 27.11 -0.36
CA THR A 349 76.69 26.79 0.25
C THR A 349 77.46 25.78 -0.59
N ALA A 350 76.82 24.68 -1.00
CA ALA A 350 77.45 23.66 -1.85
C ALA A 350 77.89 24.23 -3.22
N GLN A 351 77.14 25.17 -3.78
CA GLN A 351 77.53 25.89 -5.01
C GLN A 351 78.78 26.76 -4.79
N ALA A 352 78.90 27.43 -3.65
CA ALA A 352 80.09 28.22 -3.31
C ALA A 352 81.32 27.32 -3.10
N ASP A 353 81.18 26.22 -2.37
CA ASP A 353 82.25 25.26 -2.14
C ASP A 353 82.73 24.63 -3.46
N LEU A 354 81.81 24.31 -4.37
CA LEU A 354 82.15 23.80 -5.70
C LEU A 354 82.98 24.83 -6.50
N ALA A 355 82.63 26.11 -6.43
CA ALA A 355 83.38 27.17 -7.10
C ALA A 355 84.81 27.32 -6.53
N ILE A 356 84.98 27.18 -5.21
CA ILE A 356 86.30 27.19 -4.56
C ILE A 356 87.12 25.99 -5.03
N ALA A 357 86.56 24.77 -4.97
CA ALA A 357 87.26 23.57 -5.41
C ALA A 357 87.68 23.63 -6.90
N GLN A 358 86.84 24.23 -7.75
CA GLN A 358 87.20 24.50 -9.15
C GLN A 358 88.37 25.48 -9.28
N ALA A 359 88.42 26.53 -8.47
CA ALA A 359 89.55 27.48 -8.46
C ALA A 359 90.85 26.82 -7.96
N ASP A 360 90.77 26.03 -6.89
CA ASP A 360 91.90 25.28 -6.35
C ASP A 360 92.46 24.29 -7.39
N LEU A 361 91.58 23.59 -8.12
CA LEU A 361 92.00 22.68 -9.20
C LEU A 361 92.79 23.42 -10.29
N VAL A 362 92.37 24.63 -10.67
CA VAL A 362 93.09 25.46 -11.65
C VAL A 362 94.48 25.85 -11.12
N THR A 363 94.59 26.22 -9.85
CA THR A 363 95.87 26.51 -9.21
C THR A 363 96.80 25.30 -9.23
N VAL A 364 96.32 24.12 -8.82
CA VAL A 364 97.11 22.88 -8.83
C VAL A 364 97.56 22.52 -10.26
N GLN A 365 96.70 22.71 -11.26
CA GLN A 365 97.08 22.49 -12.67
C GLN A 365 98.19 23.45 -13.13
N ALA A 366 98.17 24.70 -12.68
CA ALA A 366 99.22 25.67 -12.98
C ALA A 366 100.54 25.31 -12.28
N GLU A 367 100.50 24.95 -11.00
CA GLU A 367 101.67 24.49 -10.25
C GLU A 367 102.30 23.24 -10.87
N LEU A 368 101.47 22.27 -11.28
CA LEU A 368 101.92 21.06 -11.99
C LEU A 368 102.64 21.40 -13.29
N THR A 369 102.11 22.37 -14.07
CA THR A 369 102.73 22.82 -15.33
C THR A 369 104.11 23.47 -15.08
N THR A 370 104.22 24.26 -14.00
CA THR A 370 105.49 24.85 -13.57
C THR A 370 106.50 23.76 -13.18
N ALA A 371 106.10 22.82 -12.31
CA ALA A 371 106.97 21.73 -11.88
C ALA A 371 107.45 20.87 -13.06
N GLN A 372 106.56 20.58 -14.03
CA GLN A 372 106.93 19.92 -15.28
C GLN A 372 107.98 20.71 -16.07
N SER A 373 107.84 22.03 -16.17
CA SER A 373 108.80 22.90 -16.85
C SER A 373 110.15 22.94 -16.13
N GLU A 374 110.16 22.99 -14.80
CA GLU A 374 111.37 22.92 -13.98
C GLU A 374 112.11 21.59 -14.16
N ILE A 375 111.38 20.46 -14.17
CA ILE A 375 111.96 19.13 -14.45
C ILE A 375 112.67 19.11 -15.80
N VAL A 376 112.03 19.61 -16.87
CA VAL A 376 112.65 19.70 -18.20
C VAL A 376 113.92 20.56 -18.19
N ALA A 377 113.90 21.67 -17.44
CA ALA A 377 115.08 22.51 -17.27
C ALA A 377 116.21 21.76 -16.54
N LEU A 378 115.89 21.06 -15.45
CA LEU A 378 116.86 20.23 -14.72
C LEU A 378 117.44 19.13 -15.62
N GLU A 379 116.62 18.42 -16.38
CA GLU A 379 117.05 17.41 -17.35
C GLU A 379 118.01 18.00 -18.40
N SER A 380 117.73 19.21 -18.91
CA SER A 380 118.63 19.92 -19.81
C SER A 380 119.97 20.26 -19.15
N THR A 381 119.96 20.82 -17.95
CA THR A 381 121.20 21.13 -17.21
C THR A 381 122.02 19.88 -16.89
N LEU A 382 121.36 18.78 -16.52
CA LEU A 382 121.99 17.48 -16.29
C LEU A 382 122.69 17.00 -17.57
N SER A 383 122.03 17.12 -18.73
CA SER A 383 122.62 16.78 -20.03
C SER A 383 123.86 17.63 -20.36
N GLU A 384 123.85 18.93 -20.05
CA GLU A 384 125.01 19.81 -20.22
C GLU A 384 126.17 19.43 -19.30
N VAL A 385 125.90 19.14 -18.03
CA VAL A 385 126.92 18.67 -17.07
C VAL A 385 127.53 17.35 -17.54
N GLN A 386 126.70 16.40 -18.00
CA GLN A 386 127.17 15.14 -18.57
C GLN A 386 128.11 15.37 -19.78
N LYS A 387 127.76 16.27 -20.71
CA LYS A 387 128.64 16.65 -21.84
C LYS A 387 129.95 17.28 -21.38
N SER A 388 129.89 18.18 -20.38
CA SER A 388 131.09 18.81 -19.81
C SER A 388 132.03 17.79 -19.18
N LEU A 389 131.49 16.81 -18.45
CA LEU A 389 132.28 15.74 -17.83
C LEU A 389 132.99 14.86 -18.89
N VAL A 390 132.32 14.55 -20.01
CA VAL A 390 132.93 13.84 -21.15
C VAL A 390 134.08 14.67 -21.78
N ASN A 391 133.91 15.99 -21.91
CA ASN A 391 134.92 16.87 -22.50
C ASN A 391 136.17 17.05 -21.62
N HIS A 392 136.07 16.88 -20.29
CA HIS A 392 137.20 16.99 -19.36
C HIS A 392 138.06 15.71 -19.26
N GLY A 393 137.86 14.72 -20.14
CA GLY A 393 138.89 13.72 -20.44
C GLY A 393 139.04 12.54 -19.49
N THR A 394 138.09 12.28 -18.59
CA THR A 394 138.14 11.08 -17.71
C THR A 394 136.76 10.45 -17.50
N LEU A 395 136.16 9.89 -18.57
CA LEU A 395 135.32 8.66 -18.58
C LEU A 395 134.45 8.58 -19.88
N ALA A 396 134.23 7.36 -20.37
CA ALA A 396 133.39 7.04 -21.54
C ALA A 396 131.89 7.35 -21.26
N PRO A 397 131.05 7.55 -22.31
CA PRO A 397 129.65 7.95 -22.12
C PRO A 397 128.84 6.94 -21.30
N LEU A 398 128.19 7.38 -20.23
CA LEU A 398 127.22 6.59 -19.47
C LEU A 398 125.96 6.38 -20.31
N THR A 399 125.70 5.15 -20.74
CA THR A 399 124.38 4.75 -21.23
C THR A 399 123.49 4.35 -20.05
N LEU A 400 122.48 5.17 -19.77
CA LEU A 400 121.42 4.86 -18.81
C LEU A 400 120.24 4.24 -19.57
N THR A 401 120.13 2.91 -19.55
CA THR A 401 118.92 2.20 -20.00
C THR A 401 117.97 2.07 -18.82
N LEU A 402 116.80 2.68 -18.92
CA LEU A 402 115.67 2.43 -18.01
C LEU A 402 115.17 1.00 -18.23
N VAL A 403 115.32 0.14 -17.23
CA VAL A 403 114.59 -1.12 -17.12
C VAL A 403 113.73 -1.00 -15.87
N ASP A 404 112.41 -0.92 -16.08
CA ASP A 404 111.30 -0.95 -15.13
C ASP A 404 111.50 -0.29 -13.74
N SER A 405 110.76 0.80 -13.56
CA SER A 405 110.44 1.70 -12.43
C SER A 405 111.06 1.60 -11.03
N GLU A 406 111.97 0.68 -10.67
CA GLU A 406 112.43 0.58 -9.27
C GLU A 406 113.93 0.33 -8.99
N VAL A 407 114.85 0.15 -9.96
CA VAL A 407 116.29 0.04 -9.61
C VAL A 407 117.24 0.60 -10.68
N TYR A 408 118.07 1.59 -10.30
CA TYR A 408 119.20 2.07 -11.11
C TYR A 408 120.50 1.35 -10.71
N GLN A 409 121.12 0.60 -11.62
CA GLN A 409 122.54 0.25 -11.50
C GLN A 409 123.37 1.12 -12.44
N VAL A 410 124.46 1.69 -11.93
CA VAL A 410 125.45 2.48 -12.68
C VAL A 410 126.71 1.64 -12.83
N ALA A 411 127.03 1.22 -14.07
CA ALA A 411 128.31 0.57 -14.38
C ALA A 411 129.29 1.61 -14.95
N ILE A 412 130.46 1.76 -14.31
CA ILE A 412 131.55 2.65 -14.77
C ILE A 412 132.72 1.77 -15.22
N ALA A 413 133.05 1.79 -16.51
CA ALA A 413 134.24 1.12 -17.04
C ALA A 413 135.35 2.16 -17.33
N PHE A 414 136.49 2.05 -16.64
CA PHE A 414 137.70 2.85 -16.92
C PHE A 414 138.60 2.11 -17.92
N VAL A 415 139.09 2.81 -18.95
CA VAL A 415 140.14 2.28 -19.83
C VAL A 415 141.49 2.36 -19.11
N GLY A 416 142.06 1.20 -18.73
CA GLY A 416 143.50 1.09 -18.41
C GLY A 416 143.92 0.50 -17.06
N SER A 417 143.07 -0.22 -16.31
CA SER A 417 143.54 -1.02 -15.16
C SER A 417 142.83 -2.37 -15.07
N SER A 418 143.57 -3.39 -14.62
CA SER A 418 143.28 -4.83 -14.73
C SER A 418 142.03 -5.30 -13.98
N VAL A 419 141.52 -6.45 -14.45
CA VAL A 419 140.16 -6.99 -14.32
C VAL A 419 139.80 -7.61 -12.94
N ASP A 420 140.64 -7.56 -11.90
CA ASP A 420 140.53 -8.57 -10.83
C ASP A 420 139.84 -8.23 -9.49
N GLU A 421 139.28 -7.03 -9.23
CA GLU A 421 138.53 -6.80 -7.98
C GLU A 421 137.18 -6.06 -8.15
N LEU A 422 136.47 -6.43 -9.22
CA LEU A 422 135.03 -6.16 -9.37
C LEU A 422 134.23 -7.31 -8.73
N ALA A 423 133.99 -7.28 -7.41
CA ALA A 423 132.87 -8.04 -6.82
C ALA A 423 132.51 -7.60 -5.38
N VAL A 424 131.19 -7.48 -5.17
CA VAL A 424 130.43 -7.60 -3.90
C VAL A 424 130.32 -6.31 -3.06
N ALA A 425 129.28 -5.49 -3.29
CA ALA A 425 127.90 -5.54 -2.72
C ALA A 425 127.86 -5.03 -1.25
N PHE A 426 127.07 -4.05 -0.85
CA PHE A 426 125.81 -3.45 -1.34
C PHE A 426 125.88 -1.93 -1.36
#